data_AF-A0A2G9FXF4-F1
#
_entry.id   AF-A0A2G9FXF4-F1
#
_cell.length_a   1.000
_cell.length_b   1.000
_cell.length_c   1.000
_cell.angle_alpha   90.00
_cell.angle_beta   90.00
_cell.angle_gamma   90.00
#
_symmetry.space_group_name_H-M   'P 1'
#
loop_
_entity.id
_entity.type
_entity.pdbx_description
1 polymer ?
#
loop_
_entity_poly.entity_id
_entity_poly.type
_entity_poly.pdbx_seq_one_letter_code
_entity_poly.pdbx_strand_id
1 'polypeptide(L)'
;MIQILIILTLFYCSSAISTYNVQSFGAKSDGKSDSTKAFLNAWGAACAATSPATIYVPQGRYLLQNAYFEGKSCKNTAITMRIDGTLVAPSDYNIIGKSGSWLRFERVTGVSIYGGTIDAQGTQLWACKKAGKACPQGATVRLMFLKGKLAE
;
A
#
# COMPACT_ATOMS: atom_id res chain seq x y z
N MET A 1 22.52 -32.26 -45.89
CA MET A 1 21.89 -30.93 -45.86
C MET A 1 20.82 -30.91 -44.79
N ILE A 2 20.96 -29.96 -43.86
CA ILE A 2 19.93 -29.41 -42.98
C ILE A 2 19.51 -30.33 -41.82
N GLN A 3 20.34 -30.30 -40.77
CA GLN A 3 19.88 -30.50 -39.40
C GLN A 3 18.80 -29.45 -39.11
N ILE A 4 17.55 -29.87 -39.16
CA ILE A 4 16.41 -29.12 -38.63
C ILE A 4 16.47 -29.24 -37.11
N LEU A 5 17.48 -28.59 -36.51
CA LEU A 5 17.48 -28.24 -35.11
C LEU A 5 16.60 -26.99 -34.99
N ILE A 6 15.29 -27.16 -35.12
CA ILE A 6 14.32 -26.12 -34.75
C ILE A 6 14.42 -26.02 -33.23
N ILE A 7 15.31 -25.12 -32.80
CA ILE A 7 15.31 -24.59 -31.46
C ILE A 7 13.96 -23.87 -31.34
N LEU A 8 12.96 -24.57 -30.79
CA LEU A 8 11.83 -23.93 -30.12
C LEU A 8 12.44 -23.13 -28.96
N THR A 9 12.98 -21.96 -29.25
CA THR A 9 13.16 -20.93 -28.24
C THR A 9 11.75 -20.51 -27.86
N LEU A 10 11.18 -21.22 -26.88
CA LEU A 10 10.15 -20.65 -26.03
C LEU A 10 10.77 -19.35 -25.50
N PHE A 11 10.44 -18.23 -26.14
CA PHE A 11 10.61 -16.91 -25.58
C PHE A 11 9.70 -16.89 -24.35
N TYR A 12 10.17 -17.47 -23.25
CA TYR A 12 9.66 -17.21 -21.93
C TYR A 12 9.95 -15.73 -21.71
N CYS A 13 8.96 -14.90 -22.02
CA CYS A 13 8.93 -13.51 -21.58
C CYS A 13 8.72 -13.56 -20.07
N SER A 14 9.78 -13.84 -19.32
CA SER A 14 9.77 -13.82 -17.87
C SER A 14 9.77 -12.36 -17.46
N SER A 15 8.59 -11.75 -17.40
CA SER A 15 8.40 -10.44 -16.80
C SER A 15 8.85 -10.51 -15.34
N ALA A 16 10.02 -9.94 -15.03
CA ALA A 16 10.50 -9.87 -13.65
C ALA A 16 9.52 -9.04 -12.83
N ILE A 17 8.91 -9.67 -11.81
CA ILE A 17 8.08 -8.98 -10.83
C ILE A 17 9.02 -8.25 -9.88
N SER A 18 8.95 -6.92 -9.87
CA SER A 18 9.79 -6.12 -8.97
C SER A 18 9.21 -6.17 -7.57
N THR A 19 10.02 -6.58 -6.57
CA THR A 19 9.58 -6.60 -5.16
C THR A 19 10.26 -5.50 -4.36
N TYR A 20 9.45 -4.66 -3.70
CA TYR A 20 9.86 -3.51 -2.90
C TYR A 20 9.52 -3.78 -1.44
N ASN A 21 10.48 -4.32 -0.67
CA ASN A 21 10.31 -4.56 0.76
C ASN A 21 10.38 -3.23 1.53
N VAL A 22 9.34 -2.91 2.31
CA VAL A 22 9.27 -1.65 3.06
C VAL A 22 10.42 -1.45 4.06
N GLN A 23 11.02 -2.53 4.59
CA GLN A 23 12.19 -2.45 5.47
C GLN A 23 13.43 -1.98 4.72
N SER A 24 13.57 -2.30 3.43
CA SER A 24 14.64 -1.77 2.57
C SER A 24 14.51 -0.25 2.36
N PHE A 25 13.34 0.33 2.63
CA PHE A 25 13.09 1.77 2.64
C PHE A 25 13.13 2.39 4.04
N GLY A 26 13.57 1.63 5.06
CA GLY A 26 13.75 2.09 6.43
C GLY A 26 12.53 1.90 7.34
N ALA A 27 11.51 1.14 6.93
CA ALA A 27 10.38 0.84 7.81
C ALA A 27 10.83 0.02 9.03
N LYS A 28 10.36 0.41 10.21
CA LYS A 28 10.62 -0.29 11.46
C LYS A 28 9.36 -1.03 11.91
N SER A 29 9.53 -2.30 12.28
CA SER A 29 8.42 -3.22 12.62
C SER A 29 8.10 -3.29 14.12
N ASP A 30 8.44 -2.24 14.88
CA ASP A 30 8.33 -2.16 16.35
C ASP A 30 6.97 -1.66 16.85
N GLY A 31 6.07 -1.25 15.96
CA GLY A 31 4.76 -0.67 16.26
C GLY A 31 4.80 0.70 16.91
N LYS A 32 5.98 1.36 16.94
CA LYS A 32 6.23 2.61 17.66
C LYS A 32 6.88 3.68 16.78
N SER A 33 7.84 3.28 15.96
CA SER A 33 8.54 4.15 15.04
C SER A 33 7.68 4.43 13.81
N ASP A 34 7.50 5.71 13.49
CA ASP A 34 6.76 6.11 12.30
C ASP A 34 7.43 5.58 11.01
N SER A 35 6.73 4.69 10.32
CA SER A 35 7.17 4.06 9.07
C SER A 35 6.50 4.66 7.84
N THR A 36 5.72 5.74 7.99
CA THR A 36 4.94 6.35 6.89
C THR A 36 5.81 6.69 5.69
N LYS A 37 6.95 7.36 5.92
CA LYS A 37 7.87 7.75 4.84
C LYS A 37 8.44 6.54 4.08
N ALA A 38 8.76 5.45 4.79
CA ALA A 38 9.28 4.24 4.16
C ALA A 38 8.23 3.58 3.25
N PHE A 39 6.97 3.54 3.68
CA PHE A 39 5.85 3.05 2.86
C PHE A 39 5.61 3.94 1.63
N LEU A 40 5.68 5.26 1.77
CA LEU A 40 5.53 6.18 0.65
C LEU A 40 6.69 6.07 -0.36
N ASN A 41 7.91 5.83 0.12
CA ASN A 41 9.05 5.60 -0.76
C ASN A 41 8.94 4.26 -1.51
N ALA A 42 8.53 3.20 -0.83
CA ALA A 42 8.27 1.90 -1.46
C ALA A 42 7.16 2.00 -2.52
N TRP A 43 6.09 2.76 -2.22
CA TRP A 43 5.05 3.10 -3.18
C TRP A 43 5.60 3.85 -4.39
N GLY A 44 6.39 4.90 -4.17
CA GLY A 44 7.01 5.67 -5.26
C GLY A 44 7.87 4.80 -6.19
N ALA A 45 8.64 3.87 -5.62
CA ALA A 45 9.45 2.94 -6.39
C ALA A 45 8.59 1.95 -7.20
N ALA A 46 7.58 1.33 -6.58
CA ALA A 46 6.64 0.45 -7.27
C ALA A 46 5.86 1.16 -8.37
N CYS A 47 5.50 2.42 -8.11
CA CYS A 47 4.75 3.27 -9.00
C CYS A 47 5.55 3.72 -10.24
N ALA A 48 6.86 3.87 -10.10
CA ALA A 48 7.78 4.17 -11.19
C ALA A 48 8.14 2.95 -12.06
N ALA A 49 7.87 1.73 -11.58
CA ALA A 49 8.17 0.50 -12.28
C ALA A 49 7.34 0.35 -13.58
N THR A 50 7.92 -0.34 -14.57
CA THR A 50 7.30 -0.59 -15.88
C THR A 50 6.72 -2.01 -15.99
N SER A 51 7.01 -2.88 -15.02
CA SER A 51 6.45 -4.24 -14.90
C SER A 51 5.61 -4.36 -13.63
N PRO A 52 4.76 -5.40 -13.50
CA PRO A 52 4.03 -5.67 -12.26
C PRO A 52 4.96 -5.62 -11.04
N ALA A 53 4.52 -4.90 -10.00
CA ALA A 53 5.31 -4.66 -8.81
C ALA A 53 4.61 -5.16 -7.56
N THR A 54 5.38 -5.71 -6.64
CA THR A 54 4.91 -6.08 -5.30
C THR A 54 5.57 -5.17 -4.26
N ILE A 55 4.77 -4.46 -3.48
CA ILE A 55 5.22 -3.85 -2.22
C ILE A 55 5.05 -4.92 -1.15
N TYR A 56 6.15 -5.37 -0.57
CA TYR A 56 6.14 -6.41 0.46
C TYR A 56 6.26 -5.82 1.85
N VAL A 57 5.33 -6.19 2.74
CA VAL A 57 5.32 -5.81 4.15
C VAL A 57 5.53 -7.07 4.99
N PRO A 58 6.74 -7.31 5.50
CA PRO A 58 7.06 -8.48 6.32
C PRO A 58 6.24 -8.55 7.61
N GLN A 59 6.38 -9.66 8.34
CA GLN A 59 5.79 -9.81 9.67
C GLN A 59 6.31 -8.75 10.65
N GLY A 60 5.42 -8.24 11.51
CA GLY A 60 5.72 -7.22 12.52
C GLY A 60 4.66 -6.12 12.56
N ARG A 61 4.86 -5.08 13.36
CA ARG A 61 3.91 -3.97 13.52
C ARG A 61 4.49 -2.68 12.94
N TYR A 62 3.83 -2.07 11.98
CA TYR A 62 4.30 -0.87 11.31
C TYR A 62 3.37 0.29 11.63
N LEU A 63 3.85 1.24 12.43
CA LEU A 63 3.11 2.45 12.74
C LEU A 63 3.07 3.35 11.50
N LEU A 64 1.86 3.64 11.03
CA LEU A 64 1.62 4.58 9.94
C LEU A 64 0.71 5.71 10.44
N GLN A 65 1.13 6.95 10.22
CA GLN A 65 0.25 8.12 10.33
C GLN A 65 -0.63 8.22 9.07
N ASN A 66 -1.06 9.42 8.68
CA ASN A 66 -1.77 9.59 7.40
C ASN A 66 -0.83 9.26 6.22
N ALA A 67 -1.12 8.18 5.50
CA ALA A 67 -0.36 7.74 4.34
C ALA A 67 -1.16 8.01 3.06
N TYR A 68 -0.56 8.80 2.16
CA TYR A 68 -1.15 9.17 0.88
C TYR A 68 -0.39 8.55 -0.30
N PHE A 69 -0.97 7.51 -0.87
CA PHE A 69 -0.49 6.78 -2.03
C PHE A 69 -1.13 7.37 -3.30
N GLU A 70 -0.48 8.39 -3.86
CA GLU A 70 -0.90 9.08 -5.09
C GLU A 70 -0.56 8.28 -6.35
N GLY A 71 -1.51 8.20 -7.28
CA GLY A 71 -1.40 7.45 -8.52
C GLY A 71 -1.47 8.26 -9.82
N LYS A 72 -1.74 9.58 -9.79
CA LYS A 72 -1.95 10.39 -11.02
C LYS A 72 -0.81 10.30 -12.05
N SER A 73 0.43 10.18 -11.59
CA SER A 73 1.62 10.08 -12.43
C SER A 73 2.26 8.68 -12.38
N CYS A 74 1.50 7.68 -11.95
CA CYS A 74 1.97 6.32 -11.80
C CYS A 74 2.11 5.63 -13.15
N LYS A 75 3.30 5.10 -13.43
CA LYS A 75 3.58 4.35 -14.66
C LYS A 75 3.04 2.93 -14.56
N ASN A 76 3.13 2.35 -13.35
CA ASN A 76 2.67 1.01 -13.09
C ASN A 76 1.15 0.95 -12.90
N THR A 77 0.52 -0.01 -13.55
CA THR A 77 -0.92 -0.28 -13.45
C THR A 77 -1.25 -1.64 -12.82
N ALA A 78 -0.24 -2.33 -12.27
CA ALA A 78 -0.35 -3.64 -11.64
C ALA A 78 0.50 -3.69 -10.37
N ILE A 79 0.08 -2.97 -9.33
CA ILE A 79 0.77 -2.92 -8.03
C ILE A 79 0.05 -3.83 -7.03
N THR A 80 0.76 -4.80 -6.49
CA THR A 80 0.31 -5.63 -5.38
C THR A 80 0.94 -5.16 -4.07
N MET A 81 0.14 -4.84 -3.07
CA MET A 81 0.62 -4.67 -1.68
C MET A 81 0.36 -5.97 -0.93
N ARG A 82 1.40 -6.76 -0.72
CA ARG A 82 1.33 -8.02 0.04
C ARG A 82 1.75 -7.77 1.48
N ILE A 83 0.80 -7.92 2.40
CA ILE A 83 1.00 -7.65 3.81
C ILE A 83 0.99 -8.97 4.58
N ASP A 84 2.08 -9.28 5.26
CA ASP A 84 2.16 -10.38 6.24
C ASP A 84 2.18 -9.84 7.68
N GLY A 85 2.49 -8.56 7.88
CA GLY A 85 2.46 -7.89 9.18
C GLY A 85 1.14 -7.20 9.53
N THR A 86 1.24 -6.25 10.45
CA THR A 86 0.15 -5.38 10.90
C THR A 86 0.48 -3.93 10.61
N LEU A 87 -0.41 -3.23 9.92
CA LEU A 87 -0.40 -1.77 9.85
C LEU A 87 -1.15 -1.24 11.07
N VAL A 88 -0.51 -0.41 11.88
CA VAL A 88 -1.10 0.13 13.11
C VAL A 88 -1.20 1.66 13.00
N ALA A 89 -2.36 2.21 13.36
CA ALA A 89 -2.58 3.63 13.49
C ALA A 89 -1.95 4.18 14.78
N PRO A 90 -1.72 5.50 14.91
CA PRO A 90 -1.36 6.08 16.18
C PRO A 90 -2.48 5.87 17.21
N SER A 91 -2.10 5.60 18.46
CA SER A 91 -3.06 5.46 19.57
C SER A 91 -3.82 6.76 19.85
N ASP A 92 -3.19 7.91 19.61
CA ASP A 92 -3.88 9.19 19.60
C ASP A 92 -4.62 9.38 18.27
N TYR A 93 -5.95 9.21 18.32
CA TYR A 93 -6.83 9.33 17.16
C TYR A 93 -6.85 10.75 16.55
N ASN A 94 -6.35 11.77 17.25
CA ASN A 94 -6.29 13.13 16.72
C ASN A 94 -5.22 13.30 15.64
N ILE A 95 -4.18 12.45 15.66
CA ILE A 95 -3.09 12.49 14.68
C ILE A 95 -3.64 12.22 13.27
N ILE A 96 -4.51 11.20 13.14
CA ILE A 96 -5.05 10.78 11.85
C ILE A 96 -6.48 11.23 11.57
N GLY A 97 -7.23 11.59 12.62
CA GLY A 97 -8.67 11.88 12.53
C GLY A 97 -9.03 13.20 11.84
N LYS A 98 -8.07 14.10 11.62
CA LYS A 98 -8.30 15.42 10.98
C LYS A 98 -8.11 15.42 9.47
N SER A 99 -7.44 14.41 8.91
CA SER A 99 -6.97 14.42 7.52
C SER A 99 -7.94 13.73 6.53
N GLY A 100 -9.17 13.45 6.96
CA GLY A 100 -10.22 12.80 6.17
C GLY A 100 -10.02 11.29 5.90
N SER A 101 -8.78 10.81 5.95
CA SER A 101 -8.44 9.38 5.79
C SER A 101 -7.07 9.05 6.38
N TRP A 102 -6.97 7.87 6.98
CA TRP A 102 -5.73 7.29 7.48
C TRP A 102 -4.87 6.76 6.33
N LEU A 103 -5.38 5.79 5.57
CA LEU A 103 -4.70 5.27 4.38
C LEU A 103 -5.49 5.69 3.15
N ARG A 104 -4.86 6.42 2.24
CA ARG A 104 -5.51 6.92 1.03
C ARG A 104 -4.74 6.50 -0.19
N PHE A 105 -5.40 5.71 -1.03
CA PHE A 105 -4.96 5.39 -2.38
C PHE A 105 -5.81 6.21 -3.34
N GLU A 106 -5.18 7.15 -4.05
CA GLU A 106 -5.91 8.11 -4.87
C GLU A 106 -5.41 8.09 -6.30
N ARG A 107 -6.36 8.10 -7.24
CA ARG A 107 -6.09 8.14 -8.68
C ARG A 107 -5.17 6.99 -9.10
N VAL A 108 -5.38 5.81 -8.51
CA VAL A 108 -4.61 4.60 -8.80
C VAL A 108 -5.33 3.70 -9.81
N THR A 109 -4.57 2.83 -10.48
CA THR A 109 -5.10 1.83 -11.42
C THR A 109 -4.47 0.47 -11.10
N GLY A 110 -5.29 -0.58 -11.04
CA GLY A 110 -4.84 -1.97 -10.82
C GLY A 110 -3.98 -2.18 -9.57
N VAL A 111 -4.45 -1.63 -8.45
CA VAL A 111 -3.88 -1.87 -7.12
C VAL A 111 -4.64 -2.99 -6.44
N SER A 112 -3.92 -3.95 -5.88
CA SER A 112 -4.48 -5.04 -5.07
C SER A 112 -3.77 -5.12 -3.72
N ILE A 113 -4.51 -5.36 -2.65
CA ILE A 113 -3.98 -5.46 -1.29
C ILE A 113 -4.37 -6.82 -0.73
N TYR A 114 -3.41 -7.59 -0.24
CA TYR A 114 -3.64 -8.96 0.24
C TYR A 114 -3.00 -9.24 1.60
N GLY A 115 -3.78 -9.88 2.46
CA GLY A 115 -3.35 -10.40 3.76
C GLY A 115 -3.17 -9.33 4.84
N GLY A 116 -2.51 -9.72 5.92
CA GLY A 116 -2.12 -8.85 7.01
C GLY A 116 -3.27 -8.43 7.92
N THR A 117 -2.97 -7.46 8.79
CA THR A 117 -3.94 -6.85 9.70
C THR A 117 -3.87 -5.33 9.60
N ILE A 118 -5.02 -4.68 9.62
CA ILE A 118 -5.14 -3.22 9.67
C ILE A 118 -5.75 -2.86 11.03
N ASP A 119 -4.91 -2.36 11.94
CA ASP A 119 -5.25 -2.01 13.31
C ASP A 119 -5.39 -0.48 13.43
N ALA A 120 -6.62 0.01 13.36
CA ALA A 120 -6.93 1.44 13.34
C ALA A 120 -6.99 2.10 14.73
N GLN A 121 -6.75 1.37 15.82
CA GLN A 121 -6.70 1.90 17.20
C GLN A 121 -7.93 2.74 17.62
N GLY A 122 -9.14 2.29 17.25
CA GLY A 122 -10.38 3.06 17.41
C GLY A 122 -10.92 3.20 18.84
N THR A 123 -10.41 2.45 19.83
CA THR A 123 -10.99 2.36 21.18
C THR A 123 -11.17 3.72 21.86
N GLN A 124 -10.13 4.56 21.85
CA GLN A 124 -10.19 5.89 22.47
C GLN A 124 -11.17 6.82 21.74
N LEU A 125 -11.25 6.71 20.41
CA LEU A 125 -12.18 7.48 19.61
C LEU A 125 -13.63 7.10 19.92
N TRP A 126 -13.93 5.81 20.05
CA TRP A 126 -15.26 5.35 20.42
C TRP A 126 -15.66 5.81 21.82
N ALA A 127 -14.73 5.78 22.78
CA ALA A 127 -14.98 6.33 24.11
C ALA A 127 -15.31 7.83 24.07
N CYS A 128 -14.57 8.60 23.26
CA CYS A 128 -14.85 10.02 23.02
C CYS A 128 -16.27 10.23 22.46
N LYS A 129 -16.64 9.48 21.41
CA LYS A 129 -17.96 9.58 20.76
C LYS A 129 -19.10 9.18 21.71
N LYS A 130 -18.92 8.10 22.48
CA LYS A 130 -19.89 7.64 23.49
C LYS A 130 -20.13 8.67 24.59
N ALA A 131 -19.10 9.45 24.93
CA ALA A 131 -19.21 10.53 25.90
C ALA A 131 -19.86 11.82 25.36
N GLY A 132 -20.32 11.83 24.09
CA GLY A 132 -20.96 13.00 23.48
C GLY A 132 -20.01 14.18 23.25
N LYS A 133 -18.70 13.94 23.24
CA LYS A 133 -17.69 14.99 23.04
C LYS A 133 -17.52 15.31 21.54
N ALA A 134 -16.92 16.47 21.26
CA ALA A 134 -16.45 16.79 19.91
C ALA A 134 -15.22 15.93 19.58
N CYS A 135 -15.41 14.94 18.71
CA CYS A 135 -14.38 13.99 18.30
C CYS A 135 -14.23 14.01 16.77
N PRO A 136 -13.03 13.73 16.23
CA PRO A 136 -12.86 13.63 14.78
C PRO A 136 -13.62 12.44 14.19
N GLN A 137 -13.72 12.41 12.86
CA GLN A 137 -14.42 11.33 12.15
C GLN A 137 -13.80 9.96 12.45
N GLY A 138 -12.46 9.89 12.44
CA GLY A 138 -11.66 8.70 12.75
C GLY A 138 -10.80 8.22 11.60
N ALA A 139 -10.15 7.07 11.81
CA ALA A 139 -9.33 6.41 10.81
C ALA A 139 -10.20 5.80 9.71
N THR A 140 -10.05 6.26 8.46
CA THR A 140 -10.72 5.65 7.30
C THR A 140 -9.69 5.21 6.27
N VAL A 141 -9.95 4.10 5.58
CA VAL A 141 -9.18 3.69 4.40
C VAL A 141 -9.98 4.10 3.17
N ARG A 142 -9.39 4.91 2.29
CA ARG A 142 -10.05 5.42 1.09
C ARG A 142 -9.30 4.95 -0.16
N LEU A 143 -10.02 4.30 -1.05
CA LEU A 143 -9.52 3.81 -2.33
C LEU A 143 -10.29 4.50 -3.47
N MET A 144 -9.59 5.25 -4.30
CA MET A 144 -10.14 5.94 -5.47
C MET A 144 -9.41 5.49 -6.71
N PHE A 145 -10.08 4.69 -7.52
CA PHE A 145 -9.57 4.28 -8.82
C PHE A 145 -9.80 5.38 -9.87
N LEU A 146 -8.85 5.54 -10.79
CA LEU A 146 -9.16 6.24 -12.04
C LEU A 146 -10.23 5.42 -12.76
N LYS A 147 -11.31 6.07 -13.19
CA LYS A 147 -12.31 5.42 -14.05
C LYS A 147 -11.59 4.92 -15.30
N GLY A 148 -11.39 3.61 -15.40
CA GLY A 148 -11.02 2.99 -16.66
C GLY A 148 -12.20 3.15 -17.63
N LYS A 149 -11.91 3.58 -18.85
CA LYS A 149 -12.79 3.33 -19.99
C LYS A 149 -13.08 1.82 -19.98
N LEU A 150 -14.36 1.44 -19.92
CA LEU A 150 -14.75 0.09 -20.26
C LEU A 150 -14.23 -0.14 -21.68
N ALA A 151 -13.38 -1.14 -21.86
CA ALA A 151 -13.17 -1.69 -23.18
C ALA A 151 -14.48 -2.39 -23.55
N GLU A 152 -15.22 -1.80 -24.48
CA GLU A 152 -16.28 -2.50 -25.23
C GLU A 152 -15.65 -3.49 -26.21
#